data_AF-A0A7C2ZFC1-F1
#
_entry.id   AF-A0A7C2ZFC1-F1
#
_cell.length_a   1.000
_cell.length_b   1.000
_cell.length_c   1.000
_cell.angle_alpha   90.00
_cell.angle_beta   90.00
_cell.angle_gamma   90.00
#
_symmetry.space_group_name_H-M   'P 1'
#
loop_
_entity.id
_entity.type
_entity.pdbx_description
1 polymer ?
#
loop_
_entity_poly.entity_id
_entity_poly.type
_entity_poly.pdbx_seq_one_letter_code
_entity_poly.pdbx_strand_id
1 'polypeptide(L)'
;MEKSSVLTALLIQDRIIRYNLNMLEMALKELRADIEELNFLAEVCLSKEEELKSYRQVIQKVEKDLFKSIDEVIEYLYDLYEVFNFEITFLANIPEELWREVERLDIPNSINSKMEEIANLLEDILQYERESPKLYAMLTPFRAFLEVIRQALSFNKRLFESNLQRTV
;
A
#
# COMPACT_ATOMS: atom_id res chain seq x y z
N MET A 1 -6.52 22.73 -24.00
CA MET A 1 -5.71 21.76 -23.23
C MET A 1 -4.86 20.98 -24.22
N GLU A 2 -3.56 20.83 -23.98
CA GLU A 2 -2.71 20.10 -24.92
C GLU A 2 -2.90 18.57 -24.78
N LYS A 3 -2.98 17.85 -25.89
CA LYS A 3 -3.08 16.38 -25.90
C LYS A 3 -1.92 15.69 -25.16
N SER A 4 -0.76 16.34 -25.13
CA SER A 4 0.43 15.95 -24.35
C SER A 4 0.14 15.91 -22.84
N SER A 5 -0.61 16.87 -22.30
CA SER A 5 -0.97 16.94 -20.90
C SER A 5 -1.89 15.78 -20.49
N VAL A 6 -2.92 15.51 -21.31
CA VAL A 6 -3.85 14.39 -21.08
C VAL A 6 -3.10 13.06 -21.13
N LEU A 7 -2.26 12.86 -22.15
CA LEU A 7 -1.43 11.65 -22.26
C LEU A 7 -0.54 11.46 -21.03
N THR A 8 0.12 12.54 -20.58
CA THR A 8 1.00 12.49 -19.41
C THR A 8 0.23 12.09 -18.15
N ALA A 9 -0.94 12.68 -17.92
CA ALA A 9 -1.76 12.35 -16.76
C ALA A 9 -2.24 10.89 -16.77
N LEU A 10 -2.70 10.39 -17.91
CA LEU A 10 -3.10 8.98 -18.06
C LEU A 10 -1.93 8.03 -17.77
N LEU A 11 -0.75 8.28 -18.33
CA LEU A 11 0.44 7.44 -18.10
C LEU A 11 0.88 7.44 -16.64
N ILE A 12 0.72 8.56 -15.93
CA ILE A 12 1.03 8.65 -14.50
C ILE A 12 0.04 7.84 -13.68
N GLN A 13 -1.26 7.99 -13.95
CA GLN A 13 -2.29 7.24 -13.24
C GLN A 13 -2.14 5.73 -13.45
N ASP A 14 -1.90 5.28 -14.69
CA ASP A 14 -1.57 3.87 -14.99
C ASP A 14 -0.36 3.40 -14.16
N ARG A 15 0.71 4.20 -14.13
CA ARG A 15 1.92 3.85 -13.40
C ARG A 15 1.70 3.75 -11.90
N ILE A 16 0.92 4.66 -11.32
CA ILE A 16 0.59 4.66 -9.89
C ILE A 16 -0.21 3.42 -9.55
N ILE A 17 -1.26 3.07 -10.31
CA ILE A 17 -2.05 1.86 -10.03
C ILE A 17 -1.17 0.62 -10.05
N ARG A 18 -0.44 0.40 -11.16
CA ARG A 18 0.41 -0.79 -11.33
C ARG A 18 1.51 -0.88 -10.29
N TYR A 19 2.11 0.25 -9.91
CA TYR A 19 3.15 0.28 -8.88
C TYR A 19 2.60 -0.19 -7.52
N ASN A 20 1.48 0.39 -7.07
CA ASN A 20 0.91 0.05 -5.76
C ASN A 20 0.38 -1.38 -5.74
N LEU A 21 -0.25 -1.85 -6.83
CA LEU A 21 -0.73 -3.22 -6.96
C LEU A 21 0.41 -4.24 -6.79
N ASN A 22 1.44 -4.14 -7.64
CA ASN A 22 2.60 -5.04 -7.57
C ASN A 22 3.29 -4.99 -6.19
N MET A 23 3.43 -3.79 -5.63
CA MET A 23 4.09 -3.61 -4.34
C MET A 23 3.29 -4.30 -3.22
N LEU A 24 1.97 -4.11 -3.15
CA LEU A 24 1.13 -4.73 -2.13
C LEU A 24 1.09 -6.25 -2.27
N GLU A 25 0.95 -6.78 -3.48
CA GLU A 25 0.97 -8.22 -3.72
C GLU A 25 2.29 -8.87 -3.30
N MET A 26 3.42 -8.25 -3.67
CA MET A 26 4.73 -8.73 -3.27
C MET A 26 4.91 -8.64 -1.76
N ALA A 27 4.54 -7.50 -1.14
CA ALA A 27 4.69 -7.31 0.29
C ALA A 27 3.83 -8.29 1.09
N LEU A 28 2.59 -8.55 0.67
CA LEU A 28 1.71 -9.53 1.31
C LEU A 28 2.33 -10.93 1.27
N LYS A 29 2.91 -11.31 0.13
CA LYS A 29 3.58 -12.61 -0.02
C LYS A 29 4.79 -12.72 0.91
N GLU A 30 5.66 -11.70 0.95
CA GLU A 30 6.85 -11.70 1.81
C GLU A 30 6.46 -11.70 3.29
N LEU A 31 5.48 -10.88 3.72
CA LEU A 31 5.01 -10.86 5.11
C LEU A 31 4.45 -12.20 5.58
N ARG A 32 3.73 -12.93 4.71
CA ARG A 32 3.25 -14.27 5.03
C ARG A 32 4.41 -15.23 5.31
N ALA A 33 5.45 -15.19 4.47
CA ALA A 33 6.66 -15.99 4.68
C ALA A 33 7.41 -15.56 5.96
N ASP A 34 7.51 -14.26 6.23
CA ASP A 34 8.13 -13.71 7.43
C ASP A 34 7.41 -14.20 8.69
N ILE A 35 6.07 -14.23 8.72
CA ILE A 35 5.30 -14.73 9.88
C ILE A 35 5.59 -16.20 10.14
N GLU A 36 5.70 -17.03 9.10
CA GLU A 36 6.04 -18.45 9.26
C GLU A 36 7.42 -18.61 9.91
N GLU A 37 8.42 -17.87 9.46
CA GLU A 37 9.75 -17.86 10.06
C GLU A 37 9.75 -17.30 11.49
N LEU A 38 9.05 -16.18 11.71
CA LEU A 38 8.95 -15.54 13.02
C LEU A 38 8.23 -16.44 14.03
N ASN A 39 7.25 -17.23 13.63
CA ASN A 39 6.58 -18.17 14.53
C ASN A 39 7.56 -19.22 15.05
N PHE A 40 8.43 -19.75 14.19
CA PHE A 40 9.50 -20.66 14.60
C PHE A 40 10.50 -19.95 15.53
N LEU A 41 10.97 -18.75 15.16
CA LEU A 41 11.91 -17.99 15.97
C LEU A 41 11.31 -17.59 17.32
N ALA A 42 10.02 -17.32 17.40
CA ALA A 42 9.32 -16.97 18.63
C ALA A 42 9.38 -18.13 19.64
N GLU A 43 9.11 -19.35 19.20
CA GLU A 43 9.16 -20.55 20.05
C GLU A 43 10.55 -20.82 20.62
N VAL A 44 11.60 -20.51 19.86
CA VAL A 44 12.99 -20.76 20.26
C VAL A 44 13.56 -19.60 21.08
N CYS A 45 13.24 -18.36 20.72
CA CYS A 45 13.93 -17.17 21.24
C CYS A 45 13.15 -16.43 22.32
N LEU A 46 11.81 -16.53 22.38
CA LEU A 46 11.00 -15.91 23.43
C LEU A 46 10.87 -16.88 24.60
N SER A 47 11.45 -16.50 25.74
CA SER A 47 11.63 -17.41 26.88
C SER A 47 10.59 -17.17 27.98
N LYS A 48 9.91 -16.02 27.93
CA LYS A 48 8.91 -15.60 28.91
C LYS A 48 7.52 -15.77 28.30
N GLU A 49 6.61 -16.36 29.08
CA GLU A 49 5.20 -16.55 28.68
C GLU A 49 4.55 -15.21 28.28
N GLU A 50 4.90 -14.12 28.95
CA GLU A 50 4.42 -12.77 28.61
C GLU A 50 4.90 -12.29 27.24
N GLU A 51 6.19 -12.48 26.90
CA GLU A 51 6.72 -12.10 25.58
C GLU A 51 6.05 -12.91 24.46
N LEU A 52 5.84 -14.20 24.71
CA LEU A 52 5.20 -15.13 23.77
C LEU A 52 3.72 -14.78 23.57
N LYS A 53 3.04 -14.39 24.65
CA LYS A 53 1.65 -13.91 24.59
C LYS A 53 1.53 -12.61 23.80
N SER A 54 2.39 -11.62 24.06
CA SER A 54 2.40 -10.36 23.31
C SER A 54 2.69 -10.59 21.83
N TYR A 55 3.69 -11.43 21.51
CA TYR A 55 3.98 -11.80 20.14
C TYR A 55 2.77 -12.44 19.44
N ARG A 56 2.11 -13.41 20.08
CA ARG A 56 0.90 -14.05 19.53
C ARG A 56 -0.24 -13.07 19.29
N GLN A 57 -0.42 -12.09 20.19
CA GLN A 57 -1.41 -11.03 19.99
C GLN A 57 -1.09 -10.16 18.77
N VAL A 58 0.19 -9.83 18.58
CA VAL A 58 0.64 -9.10 17.39
C VAL A 58 0.35 -9.89 16.11
N ILE A 59 0.77 -11.16 16.05
CA ILE A 59 0.53 -11.99 14.86
C ILE A 59 -0.96 -12.14 14.56
N GLN A 60 -1.80 -12.33 15.57
CA GLN A 60 -3.25 -12.36 15.37
C GLN A 60 -3.80 -11.06 14.77
N LYS A 61 -3.29 -9.91 15.20
CA LYS A 61 -3.69 -8.61 14.65
C LYS A 61 -3.21 -8.44 13.21
N VAL A 62 -2.00 -8.90 12.91
CA VAL A 62 -1.45 -8.90 11.55
C VAL A 62 -2.30 -9.77 10.61
N GLU A 63 -2.53 -11.03 10.98
CA GLU A 63 -3.25 -11.97 10.12
C GLU A 63 -4.72 -11.58 9.90
N LYS A 64 -5.37 -11.05 10.94
CA LYS A 64 -6.79 -10.72 10.88
C LYS A 64 -7.08 -9.35 10.29
N ASP A 65 -6.33 -8.33 10.72
CA ASP A 65 -6.64 -6.94 10.42
C ASP A 65 -5.75 -6.41 9.29
N LEU A 66 -4.43 -6.62 9.37
CA LEU A 66 -3.50 -6.10 8.35
C LEU A 66 -3.64 -6.83 7.02
N PHE A 67 -3.58 -8.17 7.01
CA PHE A 67 -3.69 -8.94 5.76
C PHE A 67 -5.01 -8.72 5.07
N LYS A 68 -6.10 -8.71 5.83
CA LYS A 68 -7.41 -8.39 5.30
C LYS A 68 -7.44 -7.00 4.66
N SER A 69 -6.88 -5.99 5.34
CA SER A 69 -6.83 -4.63 4.78
C SER A 69 -6.00 -4.56 3.50
N ILE A 70 -4.87 -5.27 3.43
CA ILE A 70 -4.06 -5.34 2.21
C ILE A 70 -4.84 -6.02 1.07
N ASP A 71 -5.47 -7.16 1.33
CA ASP A 71 -6.28 -7.89 0.35
C ASP A 71 -7.42 -6.99 -0.20
N GLU A 72 -8.16 -6.30 0.68
CA GLU A 72 -9.22 -5.36 0.30
C GLU A 72 -8.69 -4.20 -0.57
N VAL A 73 -7.49 -3.69 -0.29
CA VAL A 73 -6.87 -2.64 -1.10
C VAL A 73 -6.39 -3.18 -2.45
N ILE A 74 -5.88 -4.41 -2.51
CA ILE A 74 -5.51 -5.05 -3.78
C ILE A 74 -6.75 -5.24 -4.67
N GLU A 75 -7.85 -5.75 -4.11
CA GLU A 75 -9.14 -5.89 -4.83
C GLU A 75 -9.61 -4.52 -5.35
N TYR A 76 -9.60 -3.50 -4.48
CA TYR A 76 -9.93 -2.13 -4.87
C TYR A 76 -9.06 -1.61 -6.04
N LEU A 77 -7.76 -1.89 -6.03
CA LEU A 77 -6.85 -1.46 -7.09
C LEU A 77 -7.13 -2.18 -8.42
N TYR A 78 -7.51 -3.46 -8.38
CA TYR A 78 -7.93 -4.19 -9.57
C TYR A 78 -9.21 -3.58 -10.17
N ASP A 79 -10.23 -3.33 -9.35
CA ASP A 79 -11.48 -2.69 -9.78
C ASP A 79 -11.23 -1.29 -10.36
N LEU A 80 -10.41 -0.49 -9.67
CA LEU A 80 -10.02 0.83 -10.12
C LEU A 80 -9.30 0.77 -11.48
N TYR A 81 -8.44 -0.24 -11.68
CA TYR A 81 -7.73 -0.41 -12.93
C TYR A 81 -8.65 -0.82 -14.08
N GLU A 82 -9.64 -1.67 -13.81
CA GLU A 82 -10.65 -2.04 -14.79
C GLU A 82 -11.43 -0.81 -15.26
N VAL A 83 -11.95 -0.01 -14.32
CA VAL A 83 -12.67 1.23 -14.61
C VAL A 83 -11.78 2.19 -15.41
N PHE A 84 -10.55 2.42 -14.97
CA PHE A 84 -9.60 3.30 -15.66
C PHE A 84 -9.36 2.88 -17.12
N ASN A 85 -9.14 1.58 -17.38
CA ASN A 85 -8.93 1.07 -18.74
C ASN A 85 -10.20 1.16 -19.60
N PHE A 86 -11.36 0.93 -19.00
CA PHE A 86 -12.65 1.09 -19.68
C PHE A 86 -12.86 2.53 -20.15
N GLU A 87 -12.68 3.51 -19.26
CA GLU A 87 -12.86 4.93 -19.57
C GLU A 87 -11.88 5.41 -20.65
N ILE A 88 -10.60 5.01 -20.57
CA ILE A 88 -9.61 5.32 -21.61
C ILE A 88 -10.07 4.79 -22.96
N THR A 89 -10.53 3.54 -23.01
CA THR A 89 -10.92 2.89 -24.25
C THR A 89 -12.14 3.57 -24.85
N PHE A 90 -13.14 3.89 -24.02
CA PHE A 90 -14.39 4.50 -24.46
C PHE A 90 -14.22 5.95 -24.93
N LEU A 91 -13.39 6.72 -24.20
CA LEU A 91 -13.20 8.15 -24.43
C LEU A 91 -11.96 8.49 -25.26
N ALA A 92 -11.27 7.50 -25.84
CA ALA A 92 -10.00 7.65 -26.53
C ALA A 92 -9.95 8.79 -27.57
N ASN A 93 -11.10 9.10 -28.20
CA ASN A 93 -11.21 10.14 -29.22
C ASN A 93 -11.66 11.52 -28.69
N ILE A 94 -11.86 11.67 -27.37
CA ILE A 94 -12.39 12.88 -26.72
C ILE A 94 -11.47 13.29 -25.57
N PRO A 95 -10.35 14.00 -25.85
CA PRO A 95 -9.35 14.38 -24.84
C PRO A 95 -9.90 15.18 -23.65
N GLU A 96 -10.92 16.00 -23.87
CA GLU A 96 -11.57 16.79 -22.83
C GLU A 96 -12.31 15.91 -21.81
N GLU A 97 -12.98 14.85 -22.27
CA GLU A 97 -13.67 13.92 -21.37
C GLU A 97 -12.66 12.99 -20.68
N LEU A 98 -11.60 12.55 -21.36
CA LEU A 98 -10.49 11.82 -20.71
C LEU A 98 -9.89 12.61 -19.54
N TRP A 99 -9.70 13.92 -19.70
CA TRP A 99 -9.19 14.75 -18.62
C TRP A 99 -10.15 14.86 -17.45
N ARG A 100 -11.46 15.01 -17.72
CA ARG A 100 -12.47 15.00 -16.67
C ARG A 100 -12.48 13.68 -15.92
N GLU A 101 -12.29 12.56 -16.60
CA GLU A 101 -12.19 11.25 -15.97
C GLU A 101 -10.93 11.12 -15.12
N VAL A 102 -9.79 11.63 -15.60
CA VAL A 102 -8.55 11.73 -14.80
C VAL A 102 -8.79 12.49 -13.49
N GLU A 103 -9.47 13.64 -13.55
CA GLU A 103 -9.82 14.44 -12.38
C GLU A 103 -10.86 13.74 -11.47
N ARG A 104 -11.86 13.09 -12.07
CA ARG A 104 -12.94 12.39 -11.34
C ARG A 104 -12.44 11.17 -10.60
N LEU A 105 -11.58 10.37 -11.22
CA LEU A 105 -11.05 9.14 -10.62
C LEU A 105 -10.07 9.45 -9.49
N ASP A 106 -9.35 10.58 -9.57
CA ASP A 106 -8.38 11.06 -8.58
C ASP A 106 -7.53 9.94 -7.97
N ILE A 107 -7.05 9.06 -8.87
CA ILE A 107 -6.36 7.80 -8.54
C ILE A 107 -5.26 7.99 -7.47
N PRO A 108 -4.37 9.00 -7.55
CA PRO A 108 -3.30 9.16 -6.57
C PRO A 108 -3.81 9.38 -5.16
N ASN A 109 -4.80 10.27 -4.97
CA ASN A 109 -5.35 10.56 -3.64
C ASN A 109 -6.18 9.39 -3.13
N SER A 110 -6.96 8.77 -4.02
CA SER A 110 -7.78 7.61 -3.67
C SER A 110 -6.91 6.46 -3.14
N ILE A 111 -5.85 6.11 -3.87
CA ILE A 111 -4.89 5.09 -3.44
C ILE A 111 -4.18 5.51 -2.16
N ASN A 112 -3.71 6.76 -2.06
CA ASN A 112 -3.00 7.21 -0.86
C ASN A 112 -3.87 7.12 0.40
N SER A 113 -5.17 7.44 0.32
CA SER A 113 -6.06 7.29 1.47
C SER A 113 -6.10 5.84 2.00
N LYS A 114 -6.09 4.85 1.10
CA LYS A 114 -6.05 3.43 1.45
C LYS A 114 -4.71 2.97 1.99
N MET A 115 -3.63 3.50 1.44
CA MET A 115 -2.28 3.24 1.92
C MET A 115 -2.04 3.85 3.31
N GLU A 116 -2.66 5.00 3.62
CA GLU A 116 -2.65 5.59 4.97
C GLU A 116 -3.39 4.72 5.99
N GLU A 117 -4.53 4.10 5.61
CA GLU A 117 -5.23 3.12 6.46
C GLU A 117 -4.29 1.94 6.83
N ILE A 118 -3.58 1.37 5.86
CA ILE A 118 -2.59 0.30 6.09
C ILE A 118 -1.44 0.78 6.99
N ALA A 119 -0.91 1.99 6.74
CA ALA A 119 0.16 2.56 7.55
C ALA A 119 -0.25 2.72 9.02
N ASN A 120 -1.46 3.21 9.28
CA ASN A 120 -1.98 3.37 10.64
C ASN A 120 -2.14 2.02 11.35
N LEU A 121 -2.64 0.98 10.64
CA LEU A 121 -2.71 -0.37 11.19
C LEU A 121 -1.33 -0.92 11.57
N LEU A 122 -0.32 -0.67 10.74
CA LEU A 122 1.06 -1.03 11.05
C LEU A 122 1.59 -0.27 12.26
N GLU A 123 1.40 1.04 12.33
CA GLU A 123 1.83 1.84 13.48
C GLU A 123 1.21 1.35 14.79
N ASP A 124 -0.06 0.95 14.75
CA ASP A 124 -0.76 0.34 15.87
C ASP A 124 -0.17 -1.03 16.26
N ILE A 125 0.20 -1.87 15.28
CA ILE A 125 0.87 -3.16 15.50
C ILE A 125 2.25 -2.96 16.14
N LEU A 126 2.97 -1.91 15.73
CA LEU A 126 4.33 -1.66 16.19
C LEU A 126 4.42 -1.01 17.57
N GLN A 127 3.29 -0.64 18.21
CA GLN A 127 3.29 -0.17 19.60
C GLN A 127 3.85 -1.23 20.58
N TYR A 128 3.66 -2.52 20.26
CA TYR A 128 4.10 -3.64 21.08
C TYR A 128 5.63 -3.82 21.12
N GLU A 129 6.37 -3.16 20.22
CA GLU A 129 7.84 -3.22 20.18
C GLU A 129 8.50 -2.72 21.47
N ARG A 130 7.83 -1.82 22.19
CA ARG A 130 8.35 -1.18 23.41
C ARG A 130 8.34 -2.11 24.62
N GLU A 131 7.71 -3.28 24.51
CA GLU A 131 7.55 -4.22 25.62
C GLU A 131 8.82 -5.04 25.90
N SER A 132 9.64 -5.35 24.88
CA SER A 132 10.90 -6.10 25.04
C SER A 132 11.84 -5.91 23.85
N PRO A 133 13.18 -5.88 24.06
CA PRO A 133 14.15 -5.89 22.96
C PRO A 133 14.00 -7.07 22.00
N LYS A 134 13.51 -8.22 22.49
CA LYS A 134 13.24 -9.38 21.64
C LYS A 134 12.04 -9.15 20.74
N LEU A 135 10.96 -8.58 21.27
CA LEU A 135 9.79 -8.20 20.47
C LEU A 135 10.16 -7.13 19.44
N TYR A 136 10.94 -6.12 19.84
CA TYR A 136 11.52 -5.17 18.88
C TYR A 136 12.23 -5.90 17.73
N ALA A 137 13.13 -6.86 18.01
CA ALA A 137 13.81 -7.61 16.96
C ALA A 137 12.83 -8.41 16.07
N MET A 138 11.86 -9.10 16.67
CA MET A 138 10.86 -9.91 15.96
C MET A 138 9.97 -9.08 15.02
N LEU A 139 9.68 -7.82 15.38
CA LEU A 139 8.79 -6.96 14.58
C LEU A 139 9.52 -6.22 13.45
N THR A 140 10.78 -6.54 13.18
CA THR A 140 11.57 -5.94 12.08
C THR A 140 10.86 -5.98 10.72
N PRO A 141 10.25 -7.10 10.28
CA PRO A 141 9.58 -7.14 8.98
C PRO A 141 8.46 -6.11 8.84
N PHE A 142 7.66 -5.92 9.89
CA PHE A 142 6.56 -4.96 9.89
C PHE A 142 7.04 -3.51 9.84
N ARG A 143 8.18 -3.19 10.47
CA ARG A 143 8.82 -1.86 10.33
C ARG A 143 9.30 -1.61 8.91
N ALA A 144 9.94 -2.62 8.31
CA ALA A 144 10.40 -2.52 6.93
C ALA A 144 9.21 -2.30 5.98
N PHE A 145 8.11 -3.02 6.20
CA PHE A 145 6.90 -2.84 5.42
C PHE A 145 6.26 -1.45 5.62
N LEU A 146 6.18 -0.93 6.85
CA LEU A 146 5.69 0.42 7.09
C LEU A 146 6.51 1.47 6.31
N GLU A 147 7.83 1.31 6.25
CA GLU A 147 8.69 2.19 5.46
C GLU A 147 8.38 2.09 3.96
N VAL A 148 8.15 0.89 3.43
CA VAL A 148 7.74 0.69 2.03
C VAL A 148 6.40 1.40 1.75
N ILE A 149 5.41 1.28 2.64
CA ILE A 149 4.12 1.96 2.51
C ILE A 149 4.30 3.49 2.48
N ARG A 150 5.12 4.04 3.40
CA ARG A 150 5.40 5.49 3.46
C ARG A 150 6.13 5.99 2.22
N GLN A 151 7.06 5.20 1.68
CA GLN A 151 7.72 5.52 0.42
C GLN A 151 6.75 5.50 -0.76
N ALA A 152 5.82 4.55 -0.80
CA ALA A 152 4.77 4.51 -1.82
C ALA A 152 3.86 5.75 -1.77
N LEU A 153 3.40 6.14 -0.57
CA LEU A 153 2.61 7.36 -0.36
C LEU A 153 3.32 8.61 -0.90
N SER A 154 4.60 8.76 -0.54
CA SER A 154 5.45 9.86 -0.99
C SER A 154 5.68 9.84 -2.50
N PHE A 155 5.93 8.66 -3.07
CA PHE A 155 6.12 8.47 -4.50
C PHE A 155 4.87 8.87 -5.29
N ASN A 156 3.69 8.37 -4.91
CA ASN A 156 2.41 8.67 -5.57
C ASN A 156 2.15 10.18 -5.60
N LYS A 157 2.32 10.84 -4.44
CA LYS A 157 2.14 12.28 -4.29
C LYS A 157 3.11 13.07 -5.18
N ARG A 158 4.40 12.77 -5.09
CA ARG A 158 5.44 13.47 -5.86
C ARG A 158 5.26 13.28 -7.36
N LEU A 159 4.94 12.06 -7.80
CA LEU A 159 4.77 11.76 -9.21
C LEU A 159 3.57 12.52 -9.79
N PHE A 160 2.49 12.67 -9.02
CA PHE A 160 1.33 13.45 -9.45
C PHE A 160 1.61 14.96 -9.45
N GLU A 161 2.09 15.52 -8.34
CA GLU A 161 2.32 16.97 -8.18
C GLU A 161 3.38 17.52 -9.15
N SER A 162 4.48 16.79 -9.35
CA SER A 162 5.59 17.25 -10.20
C SER A 162 5.22 17.34 -11.69
N ASN A 163 4.16 16.65 -12.11
CA ASN A 163 3.73 16.63 -13.50
C ASN A 163 2.55 17.58 -13.76
N LEU A 164 1.67 17.81 -12.78
CA LEU A 164 0.68 18.89 -12.84
C LEU A 164 1.35 20.26 -13.01
N GLN A 165 2.46 20.50 -12.30
CA GLN A 165 3.23 21.76 -12.41
C GLN A 165 3.92 21.98 -13.75
N ARG A 166 4.06 20.94 -14.59
CA ARG A 166 4.64 21.05 -15.95
C ARG A 166 3.58 21.30 -17.02
N THR A 167 2.30 21.19 -16.66
CA THR A 167 1.15 21.28 -17.57
C THR A 167 0.30 22.54 -17.37
N VAL A 168 0.63 23.39 -16.39
CA VAL A 168 0.03 24.72 -16.15
C VAL A 168 0.91 25.81 -16.71
#